data_AF-A0A0C3CQ13-F1
#
_entry.id   AF-A0A0C3CQ13-F1
#
_cell.length_a   1.000
_cell.length_b   1.000
_cell.length_c   1.000
_cell.angle_alpha   90.00
_cell.angle_beta   90.00
_cell.angle_gamma   90.00
#
_symmetry.space_group_name_H-M   'P 1'
#
loop_
_entity.id
_entity.type
_entity.pdbx_description
1 polymer ?
#
loop_
_entity_poly.entity_id
_entity_poly.type
_entity_poly.pdbx_seq_one_letter_code
_entity_poly.pdbx_strand_id
1 'polypeptide(L)' 'LDIHALLDYIEILHPLLADPHSKPVGANPTWMGCFTKCTETCERLYFAGVPVWLVRYEDFIP' A
#
# COMPACT_ATOMS: atom_id res chain seq x y z
N LEU A 1 -16.10 11.42 -6.04
CA LEU A 1 -14.73 10.84 -5.99
C LEU A 1 -14.71 9.49 -5.24
N ASP A 2 -15.66 9.23 -4.33
CA ASP A 2 -15.60 8.09 -3.40
C ASP A 2 -15.91 6.71 -4.00
N ILE A 3 -16.90 6.59 -4.90
CA ILE A 3 -17.37 5.26 -5.36
C ILE A 3 -16.32 4.56 -6.23
N HIS A 4 -15.62 5.29 -7.11
CA HIS A 4 -14.59 4.69 -7.97
C HIS A 4 -13.38 4.22 -7.16
N ALA A 5 -12.92 5.03 -6.19
CA ALA A 5 -11.83 4.63 -5.31
C ALA A 5 -12.20 3.42 -4.43
N LEU A 6 -13.46 3.36 -3.96
CA LEU A 6 -13.96 2.22 -3.20
C LEU A 6 -14.07 0.95 -4.07
N LEU A 7 -14.52 1.07 -5.31
CA LEU A 7 -14.57 -0.06 -6.25
C LEU A 7 -13.17 -0.56 -6.60
N ASP A 8 -12.24 0.34 -6.92
CA ASP A 8 -10.83 -0.03 -7.15
C ASP A 8 -10.24 -0.73 -5.92
N TYR A 9 -10.59 -0.26 -4.71
CA TYR A 9 -10.16 -0.92 -3.49
C TYR A 9 -10.72 -2.35 -3.36
N ILE A 10 -12.03 -2.55 -3.59
CA ILE A 10 -12.68 -3.85 -3.41
C ILE A 10 -12.26 -4.83 -4.53
N GLU A 11 -12.21 -4.38 -5.78
CA GLU A 11 -11.99 -5.24 -6.94
C GLU A 11 -10.51 -5.55 -7.17
N ILE A 12 -9.61 -4.61 -6.84
CA ILE A 12 -8.19 -4.71 -7.17
C ILE A 12 -7.33 -4.87 -5.92
N LEU A 13 -7.44 -3.94 -4.96
CA LEU A 13 -6.53 -3.91 -3.80
C LEU A 13 -6.83 -5.01 -2.77
N HIS A 14 -8.09 -5.22 -2.45
CA HIS A 14 -8.48 -6.15 -1.38
C HIS A 14 -8.00 -7.60 -1.66
N PRO A 15 -8.15 -8.15 -2.88
CA PRO A 15 -7.55 -9.45 -3.21
C PRO A 15 -6.02 -9.48 -3.08
N LEU A 16 -5.33 -8.43 -3.54
CA LEU A 16 -3.87 -8.33 -3.47
C LEU A 16 -3.36 -8.22 -2.02
N LEU A 17 -4.15 -7.64 -1.12
CA LEU A 17 -3.81 -7.57 0.30
C LEU A 17 -4.04 -8.91 1.03
N ALA A 18 -5.01 -9.70 0.58
CA ALA A 18 -5.30 -11.02 1.13
C ALA A 18 -4.27 -12.07 0.70
N ASP A 19 -3.78 -12.00 -0.53
CA ASP A 19 -2.72 -12.88 -1.07
C ASP A 19 -1.65 -12.04 -1.79
N PRO A 20 -0.73 -11.40 -1.03
CA PRO A 20 0.28 -10.54 -1.61
C PRO A 20 1.29 -11.34 -2.43
N HIS A 21 1.62 -10.81 -3.62
CA HIS A 21 2.62 -11.41 -4.49
C HIS A 21 3.98 -11.56 -3.79
N SER A 22 4.71 -12.63 -4.14
CA SER A 22 6.07 -12.87 -3.63
C SER A 22 7.11 -11.85 -4.09
N LYS A 23 6.76 -11.00 -5.06
CA LYS A 23 7.57 -9.90 -5.56
C LYS A 23 6.70 -8.65 -5.65
N PRO A 24 7.23 -7.46 -5.34
CA PRO A 24 6.47 -6.24 -5.47
C PRO A 24 6.07 -6.03 -6.92
N VAL A 25 4.77 -5.85 -7.15
CA VAL A 25 4.27 -5.27 -8.40
C VAL A 25 4.81 -3.85 -8.47
N GLY A 26 5.29 -3.41 -9.64
CA GLY A 26 5.75 -2.03 -9.81
C GLY A 26 4.70 -1.05 -9.31
N ALA A 27 5.12 -0.07 -8.49
CA ALA A 27 4.18 0.85 -7.86
C ALA A 27 3.32 1.55 -8.91
N ASN A 28 2.00 1.52 -8.74
CA ASN A 28 1.09 2.15 -9.68
C ASN A 28 1.18 3.68 -9.52
N PRO A 29 1.68 4.42 -10.53
CA PRO A 29 1.87 5.86 -10.43
C PRO A 29 0.55 6.65 -10.44
N THR A 30 -0.57 6.02 -10.78
CA THR A 30 -1.89 6.68 -10.78
C THR A 30 -2.59 6.59 -9.43
N TRP A 31 -2.10 5.74 -8.52
CA TRP A 31 -2.69 5.56 -7.21
C TRP A 31 -2.16 6.60 -6.22
N MET A 32 -3.07 7.12 -5.40
CA MET A 32 -2.69 7.92 -4.24
C MET A 32 -2.08 6.98 -3.20
N GLY A 33 -0.84 7.26 -2.81
CA GLY A 33 -0.16 6.46 -1.82
C GLY A 33 -0.63 6.71 -0.38
N CYS A 34 -0.04 6.00 0.57
CA CYS A 34 -0.41 6.04 1.98
C CYS A 34 0.79 6.29 2.89
N PHE A 35 0.58 7.04 3.98
CA PHE A 35 1.52 7.14 5.10
C PHE A 35 1.10 6.18 6.21
N THR A 36 2.00 5.32 6.66
CA THR A 36 1.71 4.40 7.77
C THR A 36 2.88 4.31 8.73
N LYS A 37 2.59 4.06 10.00
CA LYS A 37 3.59 3.70 11.02
C LYS A 37 3.67 2.19 11.24
N CYS A 38 2.73 1.42 10.67
CA CYS A 38 2.67 -0.03 10.82
C CYS A 38 3.48 -0.70 9.70
N THR A 39 4.57 -1.37 10.06
CA THR A 39 5.44 -2.06 9.10
C THR A 39 4.70 -3.16 8.34
N GLU A 40 3.84 -3.95 9.01
CA GLU A 40 3.08 -5.02 8.36
C GLU A 40 2.12 -4.48 7.29
N THR A 41 1.41 -3.38 7.59
CA THR A 41 0.57 -2.70 6.62
C THR A 41 1.39 -2.13 5.46
N CYS A 42 2.58 -1.57 5.76
CA CYS A 42 3.48 -1.04 4.75
C CYS A 42 3.93 -2.12 3.76
N GLU A 43 4.35 -3.29 4.26
CA GLU A 43 4.80 -4.40 3.42
C GLU A 43 3.67 -4.91 2.53
N ARG A 44 2.46 -5.13 3.09
CA ARG A 44 1.30 -5.58 2.29
C ARG A 44 0.95 -4.60 1.17
N LEU A 45 0.93 -3.30 1.48
CA LEU A 45 0.66 -2.25 0.47
C LEU A 45 1.76 -2.19 -0.60
N TYR A 46 3.03 -2.32 -0.19
CA TYR A 46 4.16 -2.37 -1.10
C TYR A 46 4.08 -3.56 -2.06
N PHE A 47 3.74 -4.75 -1.56
CA PHE A 47 3.56 -5.94 -2.41
C PHE A 47 2.34 -5.83 -3.34
N ALA A 48 1.30 -5.11 -2.92
CA ALA A 48 0.14 -4.79 -3.74
C ALA A 48 0.40 -3.67 -4.77
N GLY A 49 1.61 -3.10 -4.84
CA GLY A 49 1.96 -2.04 -5.78
C GLY A 49 1.40 -0.65 -5.41
N VAL A 50 0.98 -0.45 -4.17
CA VAL A 50 0.55 0.86 -3.66
C VAL A 50 1.78 1.67 -3.24
N PRO A 51 1.92 2.94 -3.69
CA PRO A 51 2.94 3.82 -3.15
C PRO A 51 2.74 3.99 -1.63
N VAL A 52 3.76 3.70 -0.81
CA VAL A 52 3.64 3.76 0.64
C VAL A 52 4.88 4.36 1.27
N TRP A 53 4.68 5.21 2.27
CA TRP A 53 5.73 5.84 3.06
C TRP A 53 5.62 5.40 4.52
N LEU A 54 6.60 4.62 4.98
CA LEU A 54 6.71 4.23 6.38
C LEU A 54 7.22 5.42 7.19
N VAL A 55 6.32 6.00 8.00
CA VAL A 55 6.66 7.07 8.94
C VAL A 55 7.38 6.45 10.12
N ARG A 56 8.70 6.65 10.17
CA ARG A 56 9.53 6.31 11.33
C ARG A 56 9.55 7.49 12.30
N TYR A 57 9.57 7.21 13.61
CA TYR A 57 9.87 8.28 14.58
C TYR A 57 11.33 8.69 14.44
N GLU A 58 11.61 9.97 14.69
CA GLU A 58 12.96 10.54 14.62
C GLU A 58 13.96 9.72 15.43
N ASP A 59 13.55 9.22 16.60
CA ASP A 59 14.36 8.36 17.48
C ASP A 59 14.82 7.03 16.83
N PHE A 60 14.21 6.61 15.72
CA PHE A 60 14.53 5.39 14.97
C PHE A 60 15.15 5.65 13.58
N ILE A 61 15.54 6.89 13.28
CA ILE A 61 16.27 7.26 12.08
C ILE A 61 17.77 7.34 12.44
N PRO A 62 18.64 6.46 11.90
CA PRO A 62 20.07 6.40 12.22
C PRO A 62 20.85 7.68 11.83
#